data_AF-A0A9P6NVZ8-F1
#
_entry.id   AF-A0A9P6NVZ8-F1
#
_cell.length_a   1.000
_cell.length_b   1.000
_cell.length_c   1.000
_cell.angle_alpha   90.00
_cell.angle_beta   90.00
_cell.angle_gamma   90.00
#
_symmetry.space_group_name_H-M   'P 1'
#
loop_
_entity.id
_entity.type
_entity.pdbx_description
1 polymer ?
#
loop_
_entity_poly.entity_id
_entity_poly.type
_entity_poly.pdbx_seq_one_letter_code
_entity_poly.pdbx_strand_id
1 'polypeptide(L)'
;MFAKDVQTDIKKLCNATDLVKTIACPVCFCLYQTTNVPPNCTFKAVKGANQCNEPLFQSKSSFQGISNKVPRTTYITQSILSWVTWFLNKNETEKDLDSWALVVHHKSSEFVEDIQQTPAWKSLKWLPASSQDDPPALHLAMNLFIDWFNPLGNKQAGKSHSMGVLAFNCLNLPPTTRNLLQNCCITGITPGLHEPSVSMINHVLSPIVDELLVLEKGFQVRTHQYPHGQMVQIKLLGLVGDIVATHKVTGYASHSAVCFCSFC
;
A
#
# COMPACT_ATOMS: atom_id res chain seq x y z
N MET A 1 0.02 -17.10 18.57
CA MET A 1 -0.83 -16.45 19.57
C MET A 1 -1.84 -15.60 18.81
N PHE A 2 -3.09 -16.05 18.69
CA PHE A 2 -4.10 -15.34 17.88
C PHE A 2 -4.54 -14.06 18.60
N ALA A 3 -4.55 -12.95 17.85
CA ALA A 3 -4.95 -11.61 18.27
C ALA A 3 -6.36 -11.60 18.89
N LYS A 4 -6.50 -11.02 20.09
CA LYS A 4 -7.80 -10.85 20.78
C LYS A 4 -8.64 -9.70 20.22
N ASP A 5 -8.07 -8.79 19.43
CA ASP A 5 -8.77 -7.70 18.76
C ASP A 5 -7.92 -7.11 17.62
N VAL A 6 -8.38 -7.27 16.39
CA VAL A 6 -7.72 -6.76 15.17
C VAL A 6 -7.55 -5.23 15.22
N GLN A 7 -8.45 -4.50 15.87
CA GLN A 7 -8.33 -3.04 15.99
C GLN A 7 -7.18 -2.62 16.92
N THR A 8 -6.94 -3.38 17.98
CA THR A 8 -5.85 -3.13 18.93
C THR A 8 -4.49 -3.40 18.28
N ASP A 9 -4.38 -4.45 17.46
CA ASP A 9 -3.13 -4.75 16.76
C ASP A 9 -2.88 -3.80 15.59
N ILE A 10 -3.92 -3.39 14.86
CA ILE A 10 -3.84 -2.32 13.86
C ILE A 10 -3.35 -1.00 14.50
N LYS A 11 -3.84 -0.64 15.68
CA LYS A 11 -3.35 0.55 16.40
C LYS A 11 -1.88 0.45 16.80
N LYS A 12 -1.41 -0.74 17.20
CA LYS A 12 0.01 -1.01 17.53
C LYS A 12 0.91 -1.05 16.30
N LEU A 13 0.39 -1.44 15.14
CA LEU A 13 1.12 -1.50 13.87
C LEU A 13 1.21 -0.12 13.20
N CYS A 14 0.16 0.69 13.30
CA CYS A 14 0.05 1.99 12.63
C CYS A 14 0.46 3.17 13.52
N ASN A 15 1.36 2.94 14.48
CA ASN A 15 1.74 3.72 15.69
C ASN A 15 1.88 5.27 15.62
N ALA A 16 1.58 5.97 14.52
CA ALA A 16 1.59 7.43 14.48
C ALA A 16 0.74 8.08 13.37
N THR A 17 -0.07 7.33 12.61
CA THR A 17 -0.73 7.89 11.40
C THR A 17 -2.22 7.59 11.37
N ASP A 18 -3.01 8.57 10.97
CA ASP A 18 -4.46 8.43 10.84
C ASP A 18 -4.82 7.40 9.76
N LEU A 19 -5.59 6.38 10.17
CA LEU A 19 -6.19 5.43 9.27
C LEU A 19 -7.46 6.01 8.69
N VAL A 20 -7.52 6.06 7.37
CA VAL A 20 -8.68 6.55 6.63
C VAL A 20 -9.57 5.38 6.28
N LYS A 21 -10.84 5.45 6.70
CA LYS A 21 -11.87 4.48 6.34
C LYS A 21 -12.72 5.04 5.22
N THR A 22 -12.61 4.44 4.05
CA THR A 22 -13.38 4.80 2.86
C THR A 22 -14.48 3.78 2.66
N ILE A 23 -15.71 4.23 2.40
CA ILE A 23 -16.83 3.32 2.11
C ILE A 23 -16.54 2.67 0.75
N ALA A 24 -16.63 1.34 0.70
CA ALA A 24 -16.45 0.60 -0.54
C ALA A 24 -17.74 -0.18 -0.86
N CYS A 25 -18.04 -0.32 -2.16
CA CYS A 25 -19.10 -1.22 -2.57
C CYS A 25 -18.70 -2.68 -2.25
N PRO A 26 -19.56 -3.48 -1.61
CA PRO A 26 -19.23 -4.86 -1.25
C PRO A 26 -19.10 -5.82 -2.43
N VAL A 27 -19.51 -5.39 -3.64
CA VAL A 27 -19.49 -6.22 -4.86
C VAL A 27 -18.41 -5.74 -5.84
N CYS A 28 -18.41 -4.45 -6.19
CA CYS A 28 -17.48 -3.93 -7.21
C CYS A 28 -16.28 -3.15 -6.64
N PHE A 29 -16.21 -2.97 -5.33
CA PHE A 29 -15.14 -2.24 -4.62
C PHE A 29 -15.01 -0.76 -4.98
N CYS A 30 -15.94 -0.19 -5.77
CA CYS A 30 -16.01 1.24 -5.99
C CYS A 30 -15.99 2.00 -4.66
N LEU A 31 -15.08 2.96 -4.54
CA LEU A 31 -14.84 3.74 -3.34
C LEU A 31 -15.69 5.02 -3.35
N TYR A 32 -16.21 5.39 -2.18
CA TYR A 32 -17.02 6.59 -1.97
C TYR A 32 -16.38 7.45 -0.89
N GLN A 33 -16.08 8.70 -1.25
CA GLN A 33 -15.59 9.70 -0.31
C GLN A 33 -16.69 10.11 0.67
N THR A 34 -16.30 10.50 1.88
CA THR A 34 -17.18 10.59 3.06
C THR A 34 -18.30 11.62 2.96
N THR A 35 -18.24 12.58 2.03
CA THR A 35 -19.29 13.58 1.82
C THR A 35 -20.33 13.06 0.81
N ASN A 36 -21.57 12.88 1.27
CA ASN A 36 -22.75 12.55 0.45
C ASN A 36 -22.70 11.19 -0.28
N VAL A 37 -22.46 10.11 0.48
CA VAL A 37 -22.50 8.75 -0.05
C VAL A 37 -23.94 8.31 -0.35
N PRO A 38 -24.27 7.86 -1.57
CA PRO A 38 -25.60 7.38 -1.91
C PRO A 38 -25.96 6.10 -1.13
N PRO A 39 -27.26 5.75 -0.97
CA PRO A 39 -27.64 4.51 -0.31
C PRO A 39 -27.18 3.25 -1.07
N ASN A 40 -27.07 3.34 -2.39
CA ASN A 40 -26.72 2.25 -3.31
C ASN A 40 -25.54 2.65 -4.20
N CYS A 41 -24.78 1.65 -4.64
CA CYS A 41 -23.63 1.83 -5.52
C CYS A 41 -24.06 2.38 -6.89
N THR A 42 -23.47 3.49 -7.31
CA THR A 42 -23.75 4.16 -8.59
C THR A 42 -22.74 3.84 -9.70
N PHE A 43 -21.74 3.00 -9.40
CA PHE A 43 -20.67 2.64 -10.32
C PHE A 43 -21.19 1.97 -11.60
N LYS A 44 -20.59 2.33 -12.74
CA LYS A 44 -20.77 1.70 -14.05
C LYS A 44 -19.38 1.32 -14.59
N ALA A 45 -19.19 0.05 -14.92
CA ALA A 45 -17.90 -0.43 -15.41
C ALA A 45 -17.47 0.23 -16.74
N VAL A 46 -18.44 0.46 -17.63
CA VAL A 46 -18.24 1.15 -18.91
C VAL A 46 -19.42 2.07 -19.21
N LYS A 47 -19.23 3.00 -20.16
CA LYS A 47 -20.31 3.87 -20.64
C LYS A 47 -21.44 3.01 -21.22
N GLY A 48 -22.67 3.22 -20.73
CA GLY A 48 -23.85 2.46 -21.15
C GLY A 48 -24.14 1.19 -20.36
N ALA A 49 -23.23 0.72 -19.50
CA ALA A 49 -23.50 -0.41 -18.62
C ALA A 49 -24.55 -0.07 -17.54
N ASN A 50 -25.21 -1.11 -17.04
CA ASN A 50 -26.07 -1.01 -15.86
C ASN A 50 -25.26 -0.60 -14.62
N GLN A 51 -25.88 0.16 -13.74
CA GLN A 51 -25.28 0.48 -12.44
C GLN A 51 -25.22 -0.76 -11.56
N CYS A 52 -24.20 -0.84 -10.71
CA CYS A 52 -24.07 -1.91 -9.73
C CYS A 52 -25.29 -1.98 -8.78
N ASN A 53 -25.78 -0.83 -8.32
CA ASN A 53 -26.96 -0.66 -7.46
C ASN A 53 -26.94 -1.43 -6.12
N GLU A 54 -25.80 -2.00 -5.74
CA GLU A 54 -25.66 -2.75 -4.50
C GLU A 54 -25.80 -1.80 -3.27
N PRO A 55 -26.60 -2.15 -2.25
CA PRO A 55 -26.69 -1.34 -1.04
C PRO A 55 -25.32 -1.16 -0.38
N LEU A 56 -24.96 0.09 -0.05
CA LEU A 56 -23.66 0.41 0.58
C LEU A 56 -23.71 0.31 2.11
N PHE A 57 -24.91 0.31 2.68
CA PHE A 57 -25.12 0.32 4.12
C PHE A 57 -26.01 -0.84 4.57
N GLN A 58 -25.86 -1.21 5.85
CA GLN A 58 -26.70 -2.18 6.54
C GLN A 58 -27.07 -1.65 7.92
N SER A 59 -28.20 -2.12 8.44
CA SER A 59 -28.62 -1.83 9.80
C SER A 59 -27.95 -2.82 10.76
N LYS A 60 -27.28 -2.31 11.81
CA LYS A 60 -26.85 -3.14 12.95
C LYS A 60 -27.59 -2.70 14.20
N SER A 61 -28.25 -3.66 14.85
CA SER A 61 -28.81 -3.48 16.18
C SER A 61 -27.69 -3.50 17.22
N SER A 62 -27.66 -2.47 18.08
CA SER A 62 -26.82 -2.49 19.28
C SER A 62 -27.45 -3.37 20.36
N PHE A 63 -26.67 -3.77 21.36
CA PHE A 63 -27.18 -4.46 22.56
C PHE A 63 -28.27 -3.67 23.30
N GLN A 64 -28.38 -2.36 23.05
CA GLN A 64 -29.39 -1.45 23.62
C GLN A 64 -30.63 -1.30 22.71
N GLY A 65 -30.75 -2.08 21.62
CA GLY A 65 -31.89 -2.05 20.70
C GLY A 65 -31.89 -0.88 19.71
N ILE A 66 -30.87 -0.02 19.72
CA ILE A 66 -30.74 1.09 18.76
C ILE A 66 -30.20 0.54 17.44
N SER A 67 -30.94 0.75 16.35
CA SER A 67 -30.51 0.38 15.00
C SER A 67 -29.70 1.51 14.38
N ASN A 68 -28.40 1.27 14.16
CA ASN A 68 -27.51 2.20 13.48
C ASN A 68 -27.21 1.75 12.06
N LYS A 69 -27.26 2.69 11.12
CA LYS A 69 -26.85 2.47 9.73
C LYS A 69 -25.33 2.52 9.65
N VAL A 70 -24.71 1.41 9.27
CA VAL A 70 -23.25 1.29 9.14
C VAL A 70 -22.87 0.87 7.72
N PRO A 71 -21.69 1.24 7.21
CA PRO A 71 -21.20 0.73 5.94
C PRO A 71 -21.15 -0.81 5.95
N ARG A 72 -21.49 -1.43 4.82
CA ARG A 72 -21.39 -2.89 4.66
C ARG A 72 -19.94 -3.34 4.56
N THR A 73 -19.11 -2.54 3.91
CA THR A 73 -17.66 -2.75 3.87
C THR A 73 -16.93 -1.42 3.77
N THR A 74 -15.66 -1.45 4.15
CA THR A 74 -14.76 -0.30 4.12
C THR A 74 -13.41 -0.71 3.59
N TYR A 75 -12.80 0.14 2.79
CA TYR A 75 -11.38 0.09 2.48
C TYR A 75 -10.64 0.93 3.52
N ILE A 76 -9.62 0.35 4.15
CA ILE A 76 -8.81 1.05 5.17
C ILE A 76 -7.49 1.41 4.51
N THR A 77 -7.05 2.65 4.63
CA THR A 77 -5.79 3.14 4.06
C THR A 77 -4.99 3.92 5.10
N GLN A 78 -3.68 3.97 4.88
CA GLN A 78 -2.72 4.80 5.60
C GLN A 78 -2.03 5.67 4.55
N SER A 79 -1.93 6.98 4.78
CA SER A 79 -1.20 7.87 3.87
C SER A 79 0.29 7.52 3.84
N ILE A 80 0.83 7.35 2.64
CA ILE A 80 2.26 7.15 2.40
C ILE A 80 3.04 8.38 2.89
N LEU A 81 2.55 9.59 2.63
CA LEU A 81 3.19 10.82 3.10
C LEU A 81 3.31 10.86 4.62
N SER A 82 2.21 10.58 5.32
CA SER A 82 2.20 10.55 6.79
C SER A 82 3.16 9.48 7.33
N TRP A 83 3.18 8.30 6.70
CA TRP A 83 4.09 7.24 7.10
C TRP A 83 5.56 7.59 6.84
N VAL A 84 5.92 8.10 5.66
CA VAL A 84 7.31 8.50 5.36
C VAL A 84 7.76 9.63 6.27
N THR A 85 6.88 10.60 6.55
CA THR A 85 7.18 11.68 7.50
C THR A 85 7.50 11.12 8.88
N TRP A 86 6.70 10.19 9.40
CA TRP A 86 7.00 9.52 10.66
C TRP A 86 8.29 8.69 10.59
N PHE A 87 8.46 7.91 9.52
CA PHE A 87 9.58 7.02 9.30
C PHE A 87 10.91 7.78 9.32
N LEU A 88 11.01 8.90 8.60
CA LEU A 88 12.21 9.74 8.56
C LEU A 88 12.43 10.56 9.85
N ASN A 89 11.41 10.73 10.70
CA ASN A 89 11.58 11.37 12.00
C ASN A 89 12.21 10.47 13.07
N LYS A 90 12.40 9.17 12.79
CA LYS A 90 13.15 8.27 13.67
C LYS A 90 14.64 8.60 13.61
N ASN A 91 15.29 8.67 14.77
CA ASN A 91 16.68 9.11 14.90
C ASN A 91 17.69 8.23 14.14
N GLU A 92 17.37 6.96 13.95
CA GLU A 92 18.20 5.95 13.29
C GLU A 92 17.99 5.86 11.77
N THR A 93 16.83 6.25 11.26
CA THR A 93 16.43 5.88 9.89
C THR A 93 17.39 6.42 8.84
N GLU A 94 17.65 7.73 8.84
CA GLU A 94 18.58 8.33 7.86
C GLU A 94 19.99 7.77 7.98
N LYS A 95 20.45 7.47 9.22
CA LYS A 95 21.77 6.85 9.44
C LYS A 95 21.83 5.45 8.84
N ASP A 96 20.77 4.66 8.99
CA ASP A 96 20.68 3.32 8.42
C ASP A 96 20.66 3.36 6.90
N LEU A 97 19.95 4.32 6.31
CA LEU A 97 19.91 4.54 4.85
C LEU A 97 21.32 4.84 4.32
N ASP A 98 22.01 5.83 4.90
CA ASP A 98 23.34 6.26 4.47
C ASP A 98 24.38 5.16 4.67
N SER A 99 24.36 4.51 5.84
CA SER A 99 25.29 3.42 6.16
C SER A 99 25.11 2.25 5.22
N TRP A 100 23.86 1.89 4.88
CA TRP A 100 23.60 0.80 3.95
C TRP A 100 24.01 1.16 2.52
N ALA A 101 23.74 2.38 2.06
CA ALA A 101 24.19 2.84 0.76
C ALA A 101 25.72 2.76 0.61
N LEU A 102 26.47 3.12 1.66
CA LEU A 102 27.92 2.95 1.69
C LEU A 102 28.33 1.47 1.63
N VAL A 103 27.67 0.59 2.38
CA VAL A 103 27.96 -0.86 2.32
C VAL A 103 27.77 -1.38 0.90
N VAL A 104 26.65 -1.06 0.25
CA VAL A 104 26.37 -1.50 -1.13
C VAL A 104 27.40 -0.94 -2.10
N HIS A 105 27.81 0.32 -1.97
CA HIS A 105 28.81 0.94 -2.84
C HIS A 105 30.17 0.24 -2.77
N HIS A 106 30.56 -0.29 -1.61
CA HIS A 106 31.84 -0.99 -1.43
C HIS A 106 31.81 -2.47 -1.85
N LYS A 107 30.63 -3.01 -2.20
CA LYS A 107 30.50 -4.38 -2.67
C LYS A 107 30.97 -4.53 -4.11
N SER A 108 31.52 -5.70 -4.42
CA SER A 108 31.90 -6.05 -5.79
C SER A 108 30.69 -5.97 -6.72
N SER A 109 30.92 -5.55 -7.96
CA SER A 109 29.90 -5.56 -9.02
C SER A 109 29.78 -6.91 -9.73
N GLU A 110 30.59 -7.91 -9.35
CA GLU A 110 30.58 -9.25 -9.96
C GLU A 110 29.26 -9.99 -9.70
N PHE A 111 28.70 -9.83 -8.50
CA PHE A 111 27.42 -10.41 -8.11
C PHE A 111 26.49 -9.33 -7.55
N VAL A 112 25.20 -9.48 -7.80
CA VAL A 112 24.16 -8.64 -7.20
C VAL A 112 23.80 -9.23 -5.83
N GLU A 113 24.26 -8.58 -4.77
CA GLU A 113 23.94 -8.93 -3.38
C GLU A 113 22.75 -8.12 -2.84
N ASP A 114 22.52 -6.92 -3.39
CA ASP A 114 21.39 -6.08 -3.02
C ASP A 114 20.67 -5.48 -4.24
N ILE A 115 19.38 -5.19 -4.06
CA ILE A 115 18.53 -4.58 -5.09
C ILE A 115 19.10 -3.26 -5.62
N GLN A 116 19.83 -2.52 -4.79
CA GLN A 116 20.48 -1.26 -5.18
C GLN A 116 21.56 -1.42 -6.27
N GLN A 117 22.10 -2.63 -6.45
CA GLN A 117 23.08 -2.91 -7.50
C GLN A 117 22.42 -3.28 -8.84
N THR A 118 21.11 -3.55 -8.84
CA THR A 118 20.38 -4.03 -10.02
C THR A 118 20.27 -2.95 -11.12
N PRO A 119 20.14 -3.36 -12.40
CA PRO A 119 19.85 -2.42 -13.48
C PRO A 119 18.56 -1.62 -13.25
N ALA A 120 17.53 -2.23 -12.65
CA ALA A 120 16.26 -1.58 -12.36
C ALA A 120 16.41 -0.43 -11.35
N TRP A 121 17.24 -0.60 -10.31
CA TRP A 121 17.55 0.50 -9.40
C TRP A 121 18.31 1.62 -10.10
N LYS A 122 19.34 1.27 -10.86
CA LYS A 122 20.21 2.22 -11.56
C LYS A 122 19.49 3.00 -12.67
N SER A 123 18.39 2.46 -13.20
CA SER A 123 17.57 3.12 -14.23
C SER A 123 16.51 4.07 -13.68
N LEU A 124 16.33 4.14 -12.35
CA LEU A 124 15.42 5.10 -11.72
C LEU A 124 15.85 6.54 -12.04
N LYS A 125 14.95 7.28 -12.70
CA LYS A 125 15.17 8.69 -13.07
C LYS A 125 14.54 9.62 -12.04
N TRP A 126 15.35 10.24 -11.21
CA TRP A 126 14.91 11.21 -10.21
C TRP A 126 14.76 12.61 -10.82
N LEU A 127 13.91 13.46 -10.26
CA LEU A 127 13.86 14.84 -10.72
C LEU A 127 15.08 15.58 -10.15
N PRO A 128 15.71 16.45 -10.95
CA PRO A 128 16.82 17.25 -10.45
C PRO A 128 16.35 18.25 -9.39
N ALA A 129 17.31 18.77 -8.63
CA ALA A 129 17.07 19.92 -7.78
C ALA A 129 16.54 21.13 -8.58
N SER A 130 15.74 21.98 -7.93
CA SER A 130 15.12 23.14 -8.59
C SER A 130 16.14 24.23 -8.92
N SER A 131 17.20 24.34 -8.10
CA SER A 131 18.35 25.19 -8.32
C SER A 131 19.66 24.43 -8.04
N GLN A 132 20.78 24.98 -8.51
CA GLN A 132 22.11 24.39 -8.31
C GLN A 132 22.60 24.52 -6.85
N ASP A 133 22.03 25.45 -6.09
CA ASP A 133 22.37 25.72 -4.68
C ASP A 133 21.50 24.90 -3.70
N ASP A 134 20.45 24.24 -4.18
CA ASP A 134 19.61 23.39 -3.34
C ASP A 134 20.37 22.12 -2.91
N PRO A 135 20.21 21.68 -1.65
CA PRO A 135 20.76 20.39 -1.22
C PRO A 135 20.14 19.25 -2.05
N PRO A 136 20.89 18.16 -2.29
CA PRO A 136 20.38 17.02 -3.02
C PRO A 136 19.17 16.43 -2.31
N ALA A 137 18.16 16.01 -3.09
CA ALA A 137 16.99 15.35 -2.56
C ALA A 137 17.32 13.94 -2.06
N LEU A 138 16.67 13.52 -0.98
CA LEU A 138 16.68 12.14 -0.53
C LEU A 138 15.76 11.30 -1.43
N HIS A 139 16.34 10.30 -2.09
CA HIS A 139 15.62 9.42 -3.02
C HIS A 139 15.27 8.10 -2.34
N LEU A 140 13.97 7.83 -2.19
CA LEU A 140 13.48 6.59 -1.58
C LEU A 140 12.81 5.71 -2.63
N ALA A 141 13.37 4.54 -2.87
CA ALA A 141 12.75 3.49 -3.66
C ALA A 141 11.97 2.55 -2.72
N MET A 142 10.75 2.24 -3.11
CA MET A 142 9.84 1.39 -2.33
C MET A 142 9.47 0.14 -3.12
N ASN A 143 9.11 -0.93 -2.42
CA ASN A 143 8.31 -2.00 -3.02
C ASN A 143 6.87 -1.93 -2.50
N LEU A 144 5.93 -2.50 -3.25
CA LEU A 144 4.57 -2.74 -2.83
C LEU A 144 4.37 -4.24 -2.66
N PHE A 145 4.14 -4.68 -1.44
CA PHE A 145 3.65 -6.02 -1.14
C PHE A 145 2.13 -6.08 -1.28
N ILE A 146 1.62 -7.15 -1.89
CA ILE A 146 0.19 -7.42 -1.95
C ILE A 146 -0.09 -8.93 -1.85
N ASP A 147 -1.03 -9.28 -0.96
CA ASP A 147 -1.50 -10.65 -0.80
C ASP A 147 -2.91 -10.66 -0.21
N TRP A 148 -3.67 -11.73 -0.49
CA TRP A 148 -5.01 -11.97 0.03
C TRP A 148 -5.06 -13.26 0.84
N PHE A 149 -5.60 -13.16 2.05
CA PHE A 149 -5.73 -14.29 2.95
C PHE A 149 -7.11 -14.36 3.55
N ASN A 150 -7.45 -15.52 4.12
CA ASN A 150 -8.67 -15.69 4.87
C ASN A 150 -8.47 -15.27 6.34
N PRO A 151 -9.05 -14.13 6.78
CA PRO A 151 -8.84 -13.64 8.14
C PRO A 151 -9.48 -14.54 9.21
N LEU A 152 -10.39 -15.45 8.82
CA LEU A 152 -11.02 -16.42 9.72
C LEU A 152 -10.28 -17.77 9.77
N GLY A 153 -9.20 -17.90 8.99
CA GLY A 153 -8.45 -19.13 8.82
C GLY A 153 -9.14 -20.16 7.92
N ASN A 154 -8.34 -21.08 7.37
CA ASN A 154 -8.81 -22.09 6.44
C ASN A 154 -9.37 -23.31 7.20
N LYS A 155 -10.67 -23.32 7.48
CA LYS A 155 -11.40 -24.48 8.01
C LYS A 155 -12.27 -25.08 6.90
N GLN A 156 -12.24 -26.40 6.72
CA GLN A 156 -12.98 -27.12 5.65
C GLN A 156 -14.49 -26.82 5.59
N ALA A 157 -15.11 -26.42 6.70
CA ALA A 157 -16.53 -26.04 6.78
C ALA A 157 -16.75 -24.57 7.21
N GLY A 158 -15.70 -23.75 7.20
CA GLY A 158 -15.77 -22.33 7.58
C GLY A 158 -16.26 -21.44 6.43
N LYS A 159 -16.91 -20.31 6.77
CA LYS A 159 -17.17 -19.26 5.78
C LYS A 159 -15.83 -18.77 5.23
N SER A 160 -15.65 -18.85 3.92
CA SER A 160 -14.50 -18.24 3.25
C SER A 160 -14.72 -16.73 3.17
N HIS A 161 -13.82 -15.98 3.79
CA HIS A 161 -13.68 -14.55 3.61
C HIS A 161 -12.30 -14.31 3.03
N SER A 162 -12.12 -13.31 2.19
CA SER A 162 -10.80 -12.91 1.71
C SER A 162 -10.59 -11.43 1.99
N MET A 163 -9.45 -11.13 2.59
CA MET A 163 -8.98 -9.79 2.93
C MET A 163 -7.56 -9.63 2.43
N GLY A 164 -7.31 -8.54 1.72
CA GLY A 164 -6.00 -8.21 1.17
C GLY A 164 -5.27 -7.20 2.03
N VAL A 165 -3.96 -7.33 2.10
CA VAL A 165 -3.07 -6.33 2.69
C VAL A 165 -2.15 -5.80 1.61
N LEU A 166 -2.07 -4.48 1.52
CA LEU A 166 -1.14 -3.73 0.70
C LEU A 166 -0.15 -3.06 1.64
N ALA A 167 1.13 -3.34 1.49
CA ALA A 167 2.17 -2.78 2.33
C ALA A 167 3.36 -2.26 1.54
N PHE A 168 3.93 -1.12 1.93
CA PHE A 168 5.20 -0.64 1.37
C PHE A 168 6.37 -0.92 2.30
N ASN A 169 7.51 -1.22 1.70
CA ASN A 169 8.80 -1.26 2.38
C ASN A 169 9.82 -0.36 1.67
N CYS A 170 10.66 0.30 2.46
CA CYS A 170 11.75 1.10 1.94
C CYS A 170 12.94 0.22 1.54
N LEU A 171 13.24 0.14 0.25
CA LEU A 171 14.31 -0.68 -0.30
C LEU A 171 15.70 -0.08 -0.04
N ASN A 172 15.76 1.18 0.38
CA ASN A 172 16.99 1.85 0.78
C ASN A 172 17.54 1.32 2.12
N LEU A 173 16.71 0.73 2.99
CA LEU A 173 17.15 0.13 4.25
C LEU A 173 17.90 -1.19 4.03
N PRO A 174 18.74 -1.67 4.97
CA PRO A 174 19.34 -3.00 4.91
C PRO A 174 18.31 -4.15 4.78
N PRO A 175 18.65 -5.29 4.13
CA PRO A 175 17.78 -6.47 4.05
C PRO A 175 17.30 -6.99 5.41
N THR A 176 18.14 -6.86 6.44
CA THR A 176 17.84 -7.30 7.82
C THR A 176 16.77 -6.46 8.51
N THR A 177 16.54 -5.22 8.06
CA THR A 177 15.63 -4.26 8.72
C THR A 177 14.49 -3.78 7.82
N ARG A 178 14.65 -3.81 6.49
CA ARG A 178 13.66 -3.25 5.55
C ARG A 178 12.28 -3.92 5.61
N ASN A 179 12.24 -5.21 5.95
CA ASN A 179 11.00 -6.01 6.04
C ASN A 179 10.47 -6.16 7.47
N LEU A 180 11.08 -5.51 8.46
CA LEU A 180 10.55 -5.52 9.82
C LEU A 180 9.25 -4.72 9.86
N LEU A 181 8.24 -5.24 10.57
CA LEU A 181 6.91 -4.61 10.66
C LEU A 181 6.96 -3.13 11.09
N GLN A 182 7.92 -2.76 11.93
CA GLN A 182 8.14 -1.37 12.37
C GLN A 182 8.60 -0.41 11.25
N ASN A 183 9.05 -0.97 10.12
CA ASN A 183 9.52 -0.25 8.93
C ASN A 183 8.61 -0.54 7.71
N CYS A 184 7.47 -1.19 7.92
CA CYS A 184 6.44 -1.36 6.90
C CYS A 184 5.39 -0.25 7.00
N CYS A 185 4.90 0.23 5.86
CA CYS A 185 3.67 1.01 5.76
C CYS A 185 2.52 0.08 5.38
N ILE A 186 1.39 0.08 6.10
CA ILE A 186 0.19 -0.66 5.68
C ILE A 186 -0.70 0.30 4.90
N THR A 187 -0.41 0.49 3.62
CA THR A 187 -1.14 1.45 2.78
C THR A 187 -2.56 1.07 2.46
N GLY A 188 -2.91 -0.22 2.56
CA GLY A 188 -4.26 -0.66 2.28
C GLY A 188 -4.65 -1.96 2.97
N ILE A 189 -5.87 -2.04 3.47
CA ILE A 189 -6.54 -3.28 3.85
C ILE A 189 -7.85 -3.37 3.08
N THR A 190 -7.96 -4.32 2.16
CA THR A 190 -9.10 -4.42 1.24
C THR A 190 -10.39 -4.83 1.96
N PRO A 191 -11.56 -4.54 1.37
CA PRO A 191 -12.83 -5.12 1.80
C PRO A 191 -12.75 -6.64 2.03
N GLY A 192 -13.19 -7.11 3.21
CA GLY A 192 -13.01 -8.50 3.67
C GLY A 192 -14.09 -9.52 3.23
N LEU A 193 -14.68 -9.35 2.05
CA LEU A 193 -15.76 -10.23 1.56
C LEU A 193 -15.22 -11.30 0.63
N HIS A 194 -14.51 -10.89 -0.42
CA HIS A 194 -13.91 -11.75 -1.42
C HIS A 194 -12.68 -11.06 -2.00
N GLU A 195 -11.84 -11.82 -2.70
CA GLU A 195 -10.71 -11.27 -3.43
C GLU A 195 -11.22 -10.39 -4.58
N PRO A 196 -10.59 -9.23 -4.88
CA PRO A 196 -10.98 -8.42 -6.02
C PRO A 196 -10.74 -9.16 -7.34
N SER A 197 -11.56 -8.88 -8.34
CA SER A 197 -11.25 -9.22 -9.73
C SER A 197 -10.21 -8.25 -10.32
N VAL A 198 -9.69 -8.55 -11.53
CA VAL A 198 -8.78 -7.67 -12.28
C VAL A 198 -9.38 -6.28 -12.55
N SER A 199 -10.71 -6.16 -12.66
CA SER A 199 -11.35 -4.84 -12.80
C SER A 199 -11.48 -4.10 -11.47
N MET A 200 -11.71 -4.84 -10.38
CA MET A 200 -11.93 -4.29 -9.03
C MET A 200 -10.64 -3.82 -8.37
N ILE A 201 -9.50 -4.43 -8.71
CA ILE A 201 -8.20 -4.07 -8.13
C ILE A 201 -7.84 -2.60 -8.41
N ASN A 202 -8.27 -2.05 -9.55
CA ASN A 202 -8.04 -0.65 -9.89
C ASN A 202 -8.68 0.30 -8.87
N HIS A 203 -9.85 -0.03 -8.30
CA HIS A 203 -10.44 0.77 -7.24
C HIS A 203 -9.62 0.74 -5.95
N VAL A 204 -8.96 -0.38 -5.66
CA VAL A 204 -8.06 -0.52 -4.50
C VAL A 204 -6.76 0.26 -4.73
N LEU A 205 -6.19 0.18 -5.93
CA LEU A 205 -4.89 0.78 -6.25
C LEU A 205 -4.97 2.29 -6.52
N SER A 206 -6.07 2.79 -7.07
CA SER A 206 -6.22 4.21 -7.45
C SER A 206 -5.74 5.19 -6.37
N PRO A 207 -6.23 5.14 -5.11
CA PRO A 207 -5.78 6.10 -4.09
C PRO A 207 -4.27 6.02 -3.78
N ILE A 208 -3.68 4.82 -3.87
CA ILE A 208 -2.25 4.61 -3.66
C ILE A 208 -1.45 5.19 -4.82
N VAL A 209 -1.90 4.94 -6.06
CA VAL A 209 -1.27 5.47 -7.28
C VAL A 209 -1.36 7.00 -7.31
N ASP A 210 -2.52 7.56 -6.98
CA ASP A 210 -2.75 9.00 -6.94
C ASP A 210 -1.80 9.68 -5.94
N GLU A 211 -1.60 9.10 -4.75
CA GLU A 211 -0.65 9.61 -3.76
C GLU A 211 0.82 9.47 -4.24
N LEU A 212 1.20 8.32 -4.82
CA LEU A 212 2.55 8.10 -5.36
C LEU A 212 2.90 9.09 -6.47
N LEU A 213 1.97 9.40 -7.39
CA LEU A 213 2.19 10.37 -8.47
C LEU A 213 2.45 11.80 -7.96
N VAL A 214 1.94 12.13 -6.77
CA VAL A 214 2.26 13.39 -6.09
C VAL A 214 3.63 13.30 -5.44
N LEU A 215 3.92 12.23 -4.70
CA LEU A 215 5.18 12.05 -3.96
C LEU A 215 6.40 11.86 -4.86
N GLU A 216 6.22 11.34 -6.07
CA GLU A 216 7.28 11.24 -7.08
C GLU A 216 7.79 12.61 -7.53
N LYS A 217 6.96 13.66 -7.45
CA LYS A 217 7.35 15.04 -7.79
C LYS A 217 8.25 15.67 -6.74
N GLY A 218 8.31 15.08 -5.55
CA GLY A 218 9.07 15.56 -4.41
C GLY A 218 8.23 16.36 -3.42
N PHE A 219 8.59 16.28 -2.15
CA PHE A 219 7.96 17.02 -1.05
C PHE A 219 9.00 17.38 0.01
N GLN A 220 8.74 18.45 0.75
CA GLN A 220 9.59 18.91 1.85
C GLN A 220 9.16 18.24 3.15
N VAL A 221 10.12 17.70 3.90
CA VAL A 221 9.86 17.09 5.20
C VAL A 221 10.99 17.40 6.18
N ARG A 222 10.63 17.73 7.41
CA ARG A 222 11.59 17.87 8.52
C ARG A 222 11.90 16.50 9.09
N THR A 223 13.17 16.24 9.30
CA THR A 223 13.67 14.97 9.84
C THR A 223 14.58 15.24 11.03
N HIS A 224 15.00 14.17 11.71
CA HIS A 224 15.91 14.30 12.84
C HIS A 224 17.27 14.88 12.41
N GLN A 225 17.83 14.47 11.26
CA GLN A 225 19.10 15.03 10.77
C GLN A 225 18.94 16.37 10.06
N TYR A 226 17.79 16.64 9.44
CA TYR A 226 17.50 17.87 8.70
C TYR A 226 16.34 18.64 9.34
N PRO A 227 16.56 19.35 10.46
CA PRO A 227 15.50 20.05 11.20
C PRO A 227 14.88 21.22 10.42
N HIS A 228 15.62 21.79 9.46
CA HIS A 228 15.12 22.82 8.55
C HIS A 228 14.29 22.26 7.39
N GLY A 229 14.23 20.95 7.24
CA GLY A 229 13.60 20.28 6.11
C GLY A 229 14.62 19.82 5.08
N GLN A 230 14.25 18.76 4.36
CA GLN A 230 14.92 18.33 3.14
C GLN A 230 13.88 17.93 2.09
N MET A 231 14.29 17.99 0.83
CA MET A 231 13.48 17.46 -0.27
C MET A 231 13.57 15.94 -0.28
N VAL A 232 12.43 15.27 -0.39
CA VAL A 232 12.34 13.81 -0.51
C VAL A 232 11.55 13.47 -1.77
N GLN A 233 12.01 12.48 -2.53
CA GLN A 233 11.27 11.88 -3.65
C GLN A 233 11.05 10.39 -3.42
N ILE A 234 9.87 9.90 -3.75
CA ILE A 234 9.52 8.48 -3.60
C ILE A 234 9.20 7.87 -4.97
N LYS A 235 9.73 6.67 -5.23
CA LYS A 235 9.36 5.87 -6.39
C LYS A 235 9.05 4.42 -6.00
N LEU A 236 8.07 3.84 -6.66
CA LEU A 236 7.79 2.41 -6.58
C LEU A 236 8.70 1.68 -7.58
N LEU A 237 9.56 0.79 -7.08
CA LEU A 237 10.51 0.01 -7.89
C LEU A 237 10.04 -1.42 -8.14
N GLY A 238 9.34 -2.04 -7.19
CA GLY A 238 8.99 -3.46 -7.27
C GLY A 238 7.64 -3.80 -6.67
N LEU A 239 7.03 -4.85 -7.21
CA LEU A 239 5.83 -5.47 -6.67
C LEU A 239 6.19 -6.83 -6.10
N VAL A 240 5.73 -7.12 -4.88
CA VAL A 240 6.01 -8.36 -4.15
C VAL A 240 4.68 -9.00 -3.77
N GLY A 241 4.58 -10.31 -3.88
CA GLY A 241 3.38 -11.07 -3.58
C GLY A 241 3.45 -12.43 -4.22
N ASP A 242 2.41 -13.24 -4.04
CA ASP A 242 2.29 -14.46 -4.82
C ASP A 242 2.02 -14.13 -6.31
N ILE A 243 2.16 -15.14 -7.17
CA ILE A 243 1.99 -14.94 -8.62
C ILE A 243 0.58 -14.47 -8.98
N VAL A 244 -0.45 -14.91 -8.24
CA VAL A 244 -1.85 -14.57 -8.51
C VAL A 244 -2.11 -13.10 -8.20
N ALA A 245 -1.65 -12.65 -7.05
CA ALA A 245 -1.79 -11.30 -6.55
C ALA A 245 -1.01 -10.31 -7.40
N THR A 246 0.26 -10.64 -7.70
CA THR A 246 1.11 -9.79 -8.52
C THR A 246 0.58 -9.64 -9.95
N HIS A 247 0.17 -10.74 -10.60
CA HIS A 247 -0.40 -10.69 -11.94
C HIS A 247 -1.69 -9.89 -12.00
N LYS A 248 -2.51 -9.95 -10.95
CA LYS A 248 -3.75 -9.18 -10.87
C LYS A 248 -3.49 -7.67 -10.80
N VAL A 249 -2.43 -7.26 -10.11
CA VAL A 249 -2.02 -5.84 -10.04
C VAL A 249 -1.34 -5.37 -11.32
N THR A 250 -0.47 -6.18 -11.93
CA THR A 250 0.24 -5.81 -13.16
C THR A 250 -0.62 -5.95 -14.42
N GLY A 251 -1.75 -6.65 -14.34
CA GLY A 251 -2.60 -6.96 -15.49
C GLY A 251 -2.04 -8.08 -16.37
N TYR A 252 -1.12 -8.91 -15.84
CA TYR A 252 -0.61 -10.07 -16.55
C TYR A 252 -1.63 -11.20 -16.65
N ALA A 253 -1.40 -12.10 -17.61
CA ALA A 253 -2.24 -13.28 -17.81
C ALA A 253 -2.23 -14.16 -16.55
N SER A 254 -3.33 -14.87 -16.28
CA SER A 254 -3.42 -15.78 -15.14
C SER A 254 -2.28 -16.80 -15.15
N HIS A 255 -1.88 -17.27 -13.97
CA HIS A 255 -0.96 -18.41 -13.81
C HIS A 255 -1.46 -19.68 -14.54
N SER A 256 -2.75 -19.76 -14.84
CA SER A 256 -3.40 -20.84 -15.59
C SER A 256 -3.47 -20.61 -17.11
N ALA A 257 -2.94 -19.50 -17.62
CA ALA A 257 -2.92 -19.21 -19.05
C ALA A 257 -1.88 -20.07 -19.79
N VAL A 258 -2.05 -20.21 -21.11
CA VAL A 258 -1.08 -20.93 -21.96
C VAL A 258 0.28 -20.23 -21.95
N CYS A 259 0.29 -18.89 -22.01
CA CYS A 259 1.47 -18.05 -21.82
C CYS A 259 1.36 -17.35 -20.47
N PHE A 260 1.75 -18.05 -19.41
CA PHE A 260 1.62 -17.57 -18.03
C PHE A 260 2.88 -16.90 -17.49
N CYS A 261 4.03 -17.04 -18.14
CA CYS A 261 5.26 -16.43 -17.68
C CYS A 261 5.18 -14.91 -17.92
N SER A 262 5.62 -14.13 -16.94
CA SER A 262 5.57 -12.66 -17.02
C SER A 262 6.72 -12.07 -17.84
N PHE A 263 7.72 -12.90 -18.13
CA PHE A 263 8.97 -12.52 -18.78
C PHE A 263 9.15 -13.19 -20.15
N CYS A 264 8.30 -14.17 -20.45
CA CYS A 264 8.38 -15.13 -21.54
C CYS A 264 6.99 -15.76 -21.76
#